data_AF-A0A7G5ZP98-F1
#
_entry.id   AF-A0A7G5ZP98-F1
#
_cell.length_a   1.000
_cell.length_b   1.000
_cell.length_c   1.000
_cell.angle_alpha   90.00
_cell.angle_beta   90.00
_cell.angle_gamma   90.00
#
_symmetry.space_group_name_H-M   'P 1'
#
loop_
_entity.id
_entity.type
_entity.pdbx_description
1 polymer ?
#
loop_
_entity_poly.entity_id
_entity_poly.type
_entity_poly.pdbx_seq_one_letter_code
_entity_poly.pdbx_strand_id
1 'polypeptide(L)'
;MTRHPADEALIAAFEANAADLLAYLSRRVGPDDAADLLGETMVVAWRRVRRLPDEPERARMWLFGVARGTLLNHARGERRRWALADRLRSHADDVLSSAPADAGADVRDAIARLDPDLAELVRLVHWDGFSLTDAAELLSVPASTARGRYQRAKAELRAALSMEAPLA
;
A
#
# COMPACT_ATOMS: atom_id res chain seq x y z
N MET A 1 8.21 -32.62 15.52
CA MET A 1 7.09 -31.73 15.14
C MET A 1 7.15 -31.52 13.65
N THR A 2 6.39 -32.29 12.88
CA THR A 2 6.25 -32.12 11.43
C THR A 2 5.45 -30.84 11.18
N ARG A 3 5.99 -29.86 10.47
CA ARG A 3 5.24 -28.66 10.06
C ARG A 3 4.12 -29.09 9.12
N HIS A 4 2.96 -28.44 9.20
CA HIS A 4 1.84 -28.75 8.31
C HIS A 4 2.17 -28.23 6.89
N PRO A 5 1.80 -28.93 5.80
CA PRO A 5 2.16 -28.50 4.43
C PRO A 5 1.70 -27.07 4.10
N ALA A 6 0.56 -26.64 4.65
CA ALA A 6 0.08 -25.27 4.53
C ALA A 6 1.01 -24.23 5.19
N ASP A 7 1.71 -24.60 6.27
CA ASP A 7 2.67 -23.73 6.96
C ASP A 7 3.92 -23.53 6.10
N GLU A 8 4.39 -24.59 5.44
CA GLU A 8 5.54 -24.55 4.52
C GLU A 8 5.23 -23.70 3.28
N ALA A 9 4.05 -23.87 2.69
CA ALA A 9 3.59 -23.03 1.58
C ALA A 9 3.51 -21.55 1.96
N LEU A 10 3.05 -21.23 3.17
CA LEU A 10 2.99 -19.85 3.65
C LEU A 10 4.38 -19.26 3.86
N ILE A 11 5.31 -20.03 4.43
CA ILE A 11 6.70 -19.59 4.60
C ILE A 11 7.33 -19.29 3.24
N ALA A 12 7.21 -20.21 2.27
CA ALA A 12 7.71 -19.99 0.92
C ALA A 12 7.08 -18.76 0.25
N ALA A 13 5.77 -18.55 0.42
CA ALA A 13 5.09 -17.37 -0.09
C ALA A 13 5.61 -16.08 0.57
N PHE A 14 5.90 -16.08 1.87
CA PHE A 14 6.53 -14.93 2.52
C PHE A 14 7.96 -14.71 2.07
N GLU A 15 8.80 -15.75 2.00
CA GLU A 15 10.18 -15.65 1.53
C GLU A 15 10.25 -15.04 0.13
N ALA A 16 9.33 -15.43 -0.76
CA ALA A 16 9.26 -14.89 -2.11
C ALA A 16 8.75 -13.44 -2.19
N ASN A 17 8.03 -12.93 -1.17
CA ASN A 17 7.32 -11.65 -1.25
C ASN A 17 7.66 -10.65 -0.13
N ALA A 18 8.49 -11.00 0.85
CA ALA A 18 8.73 -10.18 2.04
C ALA A 18 9.32 -8.80 1.71
N ALA A 19 10.26 -8.74 0.77
CA ALA A 19 10.87 -7.48 0.35
C ALA A 19 9.82 -6.55 -0.29
N ASP A 20 8.96 -7.08 -1.15
CA ASP A 20 7.91 -6.30 -1.81
C ASP A 20 6.81 -5.89 -0.84
N LEU A 21 6.44 -6.76 0.11
CA LEU A 21 5.48 -6.44 1.18
C LEU A 21 6.02 -5.35 2.10
N LEU A 22 7.29 -5.44 2.50
CA LEU A 22 7.93 -4.40 3.30
C LEU A 22 7.96 -3.09 2.53
N ALA A 23 8.35 -3.10 1.26
CA ALA A 23 8.37 -1.91 0.43
C ALA A 23 6.96 -1.32 0.23
N TYR A 24 5.94 -2.17 0.06
CA TYR A 24 4.54 -1.79 0.01
C TYR A 24 4.10 -1.03 1.27
N LEU A 25 4.45 -1.56 2.45
CA LEU A 25 4.11 -0.96 3.74
C LEU A 25 4.91 0.33 3.99
N SER A 26 6.23 0.31 3.76
CA SER A 26 7.12 1.48 3.95
C SER A 26 6.69 2.68 3.12
N ARG A 27 6.22 2.45 1.88
CA ARG A 27 5.70 3.53 1.02
C ARG A 27 4.39 4.16 1.53
N ARG A 28 3.71 3.56 2.52
CA ARG A 28 2.38 3.97 2.99
C ARG A 28 2.39 4.46 4.43
N VAL A 29 3.27 3.95 5.29
CA VAL A 29 3.37 4.36 6.71
C VAL A 29 4.76 4.86 7.10
N GLY A 30 5.74 4.84 6.19
CA GLY A 30 7.13 5.11 6.52
C GLY A 30 7.86 3.87 7.04
N PRO A 31 9.20 3.93 7.14
CA PRO A 31 10.03 2.76 7.47
C PRO A 31 9.84 2.25 8.91
N ASP A 32 9.53 3.15 9.85
CA ASP A 32 9.46 2.82 11.28
C ASP A 32 8.29 1.88 11.58
N ASP A 33 7.09 2.19 11.07
CA ASP A 33 5.89 1.39 11.28
C ASP A 33 5.79 0.17 10.34
N ALA A 34 6.56 0.15 9.25
CA ALA A 34 6.43 -0.87 8.21
C ALA A 34 6.87 -2.26 8.69
N ALA A 35 7.93 -2.35 9.49
CA ALA A 35 8.41 -3.62 10.03
C ALA A 35 7.39 -4.27 10.98
N ASP A 36 6.78 -3.46 11.84
CA ASP A 36 5.74 -3.90 12.77
C ASP A 36 4.50 -4.37 12.01
N LEU A 37 4.05 -3.60 11.00
CA LEU A 37 2.94 -4.00 10.14
C LEU A 37 3.22 -5.25 9.32
N LEU A 38 4.47 -5.49 8.91
CA LEU A 38 4.84 -6.74 8.25
C LEU A 38 4.68 -7.91 9.22
N GLY A 39 5.16 -7.76 10.46
CA GLY A 39 4.95 -8.74 11.53
C GLY A 39 3.46 -9.03 11.79
N GLU A 40 2.63 -7.99 11.89
CA GLU A 40 1.17 -8.16 12.03
C GLU A 40 0.57 -8.89 10.83
N THR A 41 1.01 -8.56 9.61
CA THR A 41 0.58 -9.20 8.37
C THR A 41 0.90 -10.69 8.39
N MET A 42 2.10 -11.07 8.84
CA MET A 42 2.50 -12.47 9.02
C MET A 42 1.60 -13.19 10.02
N VAL A 43 1.32 -12.57 11.17
CA VAL A 43 0.43 -13.16 12.19
C VAL A 43 -0.99 -13.37 11.64
N VAL A 44 -1.54 -12.38 10.93
CA VAL A 44 -2.88 -12.47 10.34
C VAL A 44 -2.91 -13.53 9.24
N ALA A 45 -1.88 -13.58 8.39
CA ALA A 45 -1.75 -14.58 7.34
C ALA A 45 -1.66 -16.00 7.93
N TRP A 46 -0.85 -16.20 8.98
CA TRP A 46 -0.74 -17.48 9.68
C TRP A 46 -2.09 -17.97 10.22
N ARG A 47 -2.86 -17.09 10.86
CA ARG A 47 -4.22 -17.42 11.34
C ARG A 47 -5.19 -17.79 10.21
N ARG A 48 -4.89 -17.38 8.98
CA ARG A 48 -5.73 -17.59 7.79
C ARG A 48 -5.10 -18.54 6.78
N VAL A 49 -4.04 -19.27 7.15
CA VAL A 49 -3.22 -20.07 6.24
C VAL A 49 -4.02 -21.09 5.42
N ARG A 50 -5.14 -21.59 5.96
CA ARG A 50 -6.08 -22.48 5.25
C ARG A 50 -6.76 -21.86 4.02
N ARG A 51 -6.65 -20.53 3.83
CA ARG A 51 -7.17 -19.79 2.69
C ARG A 51 -6.07 -19.36 1.71
N LEU A 52 -4.83 -19.76 1.96
CA LEU A 52 -3.71 -19.48 1.06
C LEU A 52 -3.96 -20.22 -0.27
N PRO A 53 -3.99 -19.51 -1.41
CA PRO A 53 -4.03 -20.14 -2.72
C PRO A 53 -2.74 -20.92 -3.03
N ASP A 54 -2.85 -22.02 -3.76
CA ASP A 54 -1.69 -22.84 -4.17
C ASP A 54 -0.88 -22.17 -5.29
N GLU A 55 -1.53 -21.37 -6.13
CA GLU A 55 -0.89 -20.65 -7.24
C GLU A 55 -0.05 -19.47 -6.73
N PRO A 56 1.25 -19.35 -7.09
CA PRO A 56 2.13 -18.31 -6.56
C PRO A 56 1.63 -16.88 -6.75
N GLU A 57 1.06 -16.56 -7.91
CA GLU A 57 0.52 -15.24 -8.21
C GLU A 57 -0.71 -14.92 -7.34
N ARG A 58 -1.61 -15.89 -7.16
CA ARG A 58 -2.78 -15.74 -6.28
C ARG A 58 -2.38 -15.68 -4.81
N ALA A 59 -1.33 -16.41 -4.40
CA ALA A 59 -0.74 -16.33 -3.07
C ALA A 59 -0.15 -14.94 -2.80
N ARG A 60 0.59 -14.37 -3.76
CA ARG A 60 1.08 -12.99 -3.69
C ARG A 60 -0.09 -12.01 -3.54
N MET A 61 -1.09 -12.07 -4.41
CA MET A 61 -2.27 -11.20 -4.32
C MET A 61 -2.95 -11.33 -2.96
N TRP A 62 -3.09 -12.55 -2.45
CA TRP A 62 -3.69 -12.81 -1.14
C TRP A 62 -2.88 -12.16 -0.01
N LEU A 63 -1.55 -12.28 -0.01
CA LEU A 63 -0.67 -11.64 0.98
C LEU A 63 -0.78 -10.12 0.96
N PHE A 64 -0.81 -9.50 -0.23
CA PHE A 64 -1.03 -8.06 -0.36
C PHE A 64 -2.43 -7.63 0.09
N GLY A 65 -3.45 -8.47 -0.12
CA GLY A 65 -4.78 -8.27 0.44
C GLY A 65 -4.79 -8.29 1.97
N VAL A 66 -4.03 -9.21 2.59
CA VAL A 66 -3.83 -9.24 4.05
C VAL A 66 -3.10 -7.99 4.53
N ALA A 67 -2.00 -7.61 3.87
CA ALA A 67 -1.21 -6.41 4.20
C ALA A 67 -2.02 -5.12 4.08
N ARG A 68 -2.88 -5.02 3.06
CA ARG A 68 -3.82 -3.90 2.93
C ARG A 68 -4.82 -3.88 4.08
N GLY A 69 -5.31 -5.05 4.49
CA GLY A 69 -6.21 -5.20 5.64
C GLY A 69 -5.58 -4.72 6.95
N THR A 70 -4.34 -5.11 7.23
CA THR A 70 -3.59 -4.67 8.42
C THR A 70 -3.32 -3.18 8.37
N LEU A 71 -2.87 -2.65 7.24
CA LEU A 71 -2.68 -1.22 7.02
C LEU A 71 -3.95 -0.39 7.30
N LEU A 72 -5.10 -0.80 6.74
CA LEU A 72 -6.37 -0.09 6.95
C LEU A 72 -6.80 -0.13 8.42
N ASN A 73 -6.49 -1.20 9.14
CA ASN A 73 -6.78 -1.31 10.57
C ASN A 73 -5.85 -0.44 11.42
N HIS A 74 -4.56 -0.39 11.08
CA HIS A 74 -3.58 0.49 11.70
C HIS A 74 -3.97 1.95 11.51
N ALA A 75 -4.31 2.38 10.29
CA ALA A 75 -4.76 3.76 10.03
C ALA A 75 -6.05 4.12 10.78
N ARG A 76 -6.98 3.17 10.99
CA ARG A 76 -8.16 3.39 11.85
C ARG A 76 -7.78 3.48 13.34
N GLY A 77 -6.78 2.73 13.77
CA GLY A 77 -6.23 2.77 15.13
C GLY A 77 -5.56 4.10 15.44
N GLU A 78 -4.70 4.56 14.54
CA GLU A 78 -4.11 5.90 14.56
C GLU A 78 -5.21 6.95 14.67
N ARG A 79 -6.16 7.02 13.73
CA ARG A 79 -7.23 8.03 13.78
C ARG A 79 -8.01 8.04 15.09
N ARG A 80 -8.25 6.89 15.72
CA ARG A 80 -8.90 6.82 17.05
C ARG A 80 -7.99 7.36 18.16
N ARG A 81 -6.69 7.04 18.11
CA ARG A 81 -5.69 7.57 19.06
C ARG A 81 -5.54 9.07 18.91
N TRP A 82 -5.48 9.59 17.69
CA TRP A 82 -5.47 11.02 17.39
C TRP A 82 -6.78 11.69 17.80
N ALA A 83 -7.96 11.11 17.55
CA ALA A 83 -9.23 11.67 18.02
C ALA A 83 -9.34 11.71 19.56
N LEU A 84 -8.74 10.74 20.26
CA LEU A 84 -8.64 10.77 21.72
C LEU A 84 -7.61 11.82 22.19
N ALA A 85 -6.47 11.91 21.51
CA ALA A 85 -5.42 12.88 21.79
C ALA A 85 -5.87 14.32 21.48
N ASP A 86 -6.68 14.54 20.44
CA ASP A 86 -7.24 15.82 20.04
C ASP A 86 -8.31 16.30 21.02
N ARG A 87 -9.13 15.38 21.55
CA ARG A 87 -9.97 15.65 22.74
C ARG A 87 -9.16 16.05 23.98
N LEU A 88 -7.88 15.70 24.03
CA LEU A 88 -6.94 16.04 25.11
C LEU A 88 -6.05 17.25 24.79
N ARG A 89 -6.01 17.74 23.54
CA ARG A 89 -4.89 18.57 23.05
C ARG A 89 -5.28 19.59 21.98
N SER A 90 -6.46 20.21 22.07
CA SER A 90 -6.81 21.35 21.19
C SER A 90 -5.63 22.31 21.07
N HIS A 91 -5.15 22.51 19.83
CA HIS A 91 -3.98 23.29 19.34
C HIS A 91 -2.71 22.47 19.03
N ALA A 92 -2.56 22.08 17.75
CA ALA A 92 -1.40 22.42 16.91
C ALA A 92 -1.55 21.83 15.50
N ASP A 93 -1.48 22.68 14.49
CA ASP A 93 -1.39 22.30 13.08
C ASP A 93 0.02 21.81 12.68
N ASP A 94 -0.02 20.92 11.69
CA ASP A 94 0.91 20.61 10.58
C ASP A 94 2.28 19.92 10.78
N VAL A 95 2.64 19.16 9.73
CA VAL A 95 3.93 19.09 9.01
C VAL A 95 4.12 17.71 8.36
N LEU A 96 4.05 17.65 7.03
CA LEU A 96 4.58 16.55 6.22
C LEU A 96 6.01 16.90 5.77
N SER A 97 6.96 16.01 6.04
CA SER A 97 8.39 16.17 5.77
C SER A 97 8.71 16.21 4.27
N SER A 98 9.40 17.26 3.81
CA SER A 98 10.02 17.33 2.47
C SER A 98 11.48 16.86 2.55
N ALA A 99 11.87 15.98 1.64
CA ALA A 99 13.24 15.51 1.41
C ALA A 99 13.72 16.01 0.02
N PRO A 100 15.04 16.06 -0.26
CA PRO A 100 15.58 16.83 -1.37
C PRO A 100 15.24 16.25 -2.75
N ALA A 101 15.09 17.16 -3.71
CA ALA A 101 14.61 16.92 -5.06
C ALA A 101 15.55 16.03 -5.90
N ASP A 102 15.02 14.87 -6.26
CA ASP A 102 15.38 14.05 -7.40
C ASP A 102 14.12 14.00 -8.29
N ALA A 103 14.22 13.76 -9.60
CA ALA A 103 13.04 13.66 -10.46
C ALA A 103 12.05 12.56 -9.98
N GLY A 104 12.55 11.55 -9.27
CA GLY A 104 11.74 10.55 -8.58
C GLY A 104 11.06 11.04 -7.28
N ALA A 105 11.52 12.13 -6.67
CA ALA A 105 10.84 12.81 -5.57
C ALA A 105 9.62 13.58 -6.09
N ASP A 106 9.75 14.32 -7.19
CA ASP A 106 8.64 15.07 -7.80
C ASP A 106 7.47 14.15 -8.18
N VAL A 107 7.77 12.97 -8.76
CA VAL A 107 6.74 11.97 -9.08
C VAL A 107 6.09 11.38 -7.83
N ARG A 108 6.86 11.11 -6.76
CA ARG A 108 6.31 10.59 -5.50
C ARG A 108 5.40 11.63 -4.83
N ASP A 109 5.81 12.89 -4.83
CA ASP A 109 5.04 13.99 -4.26
C ASP A 109 3.79 14.29 -5.09
N ALA A 110 3.86 14.21 -6.41
CA ALA A 110 2.71 14.31 -7.29
C ALA A 110 1.70 13.17 -7.04
N ILE A 111 2.17 11.93 -6.86
CA ILE A 111 1.31 10.79 -6.51
C ILE A 111 0.70 10.96 -5.11
N ALA A 112 1.45 11.50 -4.14
CA ALA A 112 0.96 11.76 -2.80
C ALA A 112 -0.15 12.84 -2.76
N ARG A 113 -0.16 13.75 -3.73
CA ARG A 113 -1.17 14.81 -3.88
C ARG A 113 -2.47 14.36 -4.56
N LEU A 114 -2.49 13.18 -5.18
CA LEU A 114 -3.71 12.62 -5.77
C LEU A 114 -4.73 12.25 -4.68
N ASP A 115 -5.99 12.15 -5.09
CA ASP A 115 -7.00 11.48 -4.27
C ASP A 115 -6.50 10.08 -3.83
N PRO A 116 -6.69 9.68 -2.56
CA PRO A 116 -6.08 8.45 -2.02
C PRO A 116 -6.41 7.18 -2.81
N ASP A 117 -7.62 7.07 -3.36
CA ASP A 117 -8.02 5.91 -4.16
C ASP A 117 -7.31 5.88 -5.52
N LEU A 118 -7.07 7.06 -6.11
CA LEU A 118 -6.32 7.20 -7.36
C LEU A 118 -4.84 6.89 -7.12
N ALA A 119 -4.27 7.46 -6.07
CA ALA A 119 -2.88 7.27 -5.69
C ALA A 119 -2.59 5.78 -5.43
N GLU A 120 -3.46 5.10 -4.67
CA GLU A 120 -3.28 3.69 -4.35
C GLU A 120 -3.31 2.80 -5.59
N LEU A 121 -4.21 3.08 -6.54
CA LEU A 121 -4.29 2.34 -7.79
C LEU A 121 -3.00 2.49 -8.64
N VAL A 122 -2.44 3.70 -8.70
CA VAL A 122 -1.18 3.98 -9.41
C VAL A 122 -0.02 3.25 -8.74
N ARG A 123 0.06 3.26 -7.41
CA ARG A 123 1.12 2.56 -6.65
C ARG A 123 1.06 1.05 -6.84
N LEU A 124 -0.13 0.46 -6.76
CA LEU A 124 -0.30 -0.99 -6.96
C LEU A 124 0.19 -1.44 -8.34
N VAL A 125 -0.08 -0.64 -9.38
CA VAL A 125 0.33 -0.97 -10.75
C VAL A 125 1.82 -0.71 -10.99
N HIS A 126 2.32 0.47 -10.61
CA HIS A 126 3.66 0.90 -11.02
C HIS A 126 4.76 0.55 -10.02
N TRP A 127 4.45 0.37 -8.74
CA TRP A 127 5.45 0.08 -7.70
C TRP A 127 5.32 -1.33 -7.14
N ASP A 128 4.10 -1.84 -7.04
CA ASP A 128 3.84 -3.17 -6.47
C ASP A 128 3.75 -4.27 -7.56
N GLY A 129 3.76 -3.87 -8.84
CA GLY A 129 3.86 -4.75 -10.01
C GLY A 129 2.55 -5.46 -10.40
N PHE A 130 1.41 -5.05 -9.86
CA PHE A 130 0.12 -5.67 -10.17
C PHE A 130 -0.41 -5.23 -11.54
N SER A 131 -1.13 -6.14 -12.21
CA SER A 131 -1.96 -5.70 -13.32
C SER A 131 -3.08 -4.77 -12.83
N LEU A 132 -3.62 -3.95 -13.73
CA LEU A 132 -4.74 -3.08 -13.37
C LEU A 132 -5.97 -3.86 -12.90
N THR A 133 -6.15 -5.09 -13.40
CA THR A 133 -7.23 -5.99 -12.98
C THR A 133 -7.00 -6.52 -11.57
N ASP A 134 -5.77 -6.94 -11.24
CA ASP A 134 -5.41 -7.42 -9.90
C ASP A 134 -5.50 -6.31 -8.87
N ALA A 135 -5.07 -5.09 -9.24
CA ALA A 135 -5.22 -3.91 -8.41
C ALA A 135 -6.71 -3.60 -8.15
N ALA A 136 -7.59 -3.77 -9.15
CA ALA A 136 -9.03 -3.61 -8.97
C ALA A 136 -9.60 -4.64 -7.97
N GLU A 137 -9.16 -5.90 -8.04
CA GLU A 137 -9.55 -6.95 -7.10
C GLU A 137 -9.10 -6.61 -5.67
N LEU A 138 -7.84 -6.22 -5.49
CA LEU A 138 -7.26 -5.81 -4.19
C LEU A 138 -8.00 -4.61 -3.56
N LEU A 139 -8.43 -3.67 -4.40
CA LEU A 139 -9.20 -2.50 -3.98
C LEU A 139 -10.70 -2.78 -3.86
N SER A 140 -11.17 -3.97 -4.25
CA SER A 140 -12.58 -4.35 -4.26
C SER A 140 -13.46 -3.39 -5.08
N VAL A 141 -12.97 -2.97 -6.25
CA VAL A 141 -13.68 -2.10 -7.20
C VAL A 141 -13.87 -2.80 -8.55
N PRO A 142 -14.93 -2.48 -9.32
CA PRO A 142 -15.10 -3.03 -10.66
C PRO A 142 -13.93 -2.64 -11.57
N ALA A 143 -13.52 -3.56 -12.45
CA ALA A 143 -12.41 -3.31 -13.41
C ALA A 143 -12.69 -2.11 -14.33
N SER A 144 -13.96 -1.85 -14.67
CA SER A 144 -14.38 -0.66 -15.42
C SER A 144 -14.11 0.64 -14.64
N THR A 145 -14.45 0.65 -13.35
CA THR A 145 -14.18 1.77 -12.44
C THR A 145 -12.70 1.98 -12.24
N ALA A 146 -11.92 0.91 -12.03
CA ALA A 146 -10.47 0.99 -11.90
C ALA A 146 -9.85 1.59 -13.18
N ARG A 147 -10.29 1.17 -14.36
CA ARG A 147 -9.81 1.76 -15.63
C ARG A 147 -10.08 3.26 -15.72
N GLY A 148 -11.29 3.69 -15.38
CA GLY A 148 -11.64 5.12 -15.36
C GLY A 148 -10.79 5.92 -14.37
N ARG A 149 -10.67 5.41 -13.13
CA ARG A 149 -9.83 5.99 -12.07
C ARG A 149 -8.37 6.09 -12.51
N TYR A 150 -7.82 5.04 -13.10
CA TYR A 150 -6.44 5.01 -13.56
C TYR A 150 -6.16 6.03 -14.67
N GLN A 151 -7.06 6.16 -15.65
CA GLN A 151 -6.91 7.18 -16.69
C GLN A 151 -6.99 8.60 -16.11
N ARG A 152 -7.90 8.83 -15.16
CA ARG A 152 -7.98 10.10 -14.43
C ARG A 152 -6.69 10.40 -13.67
N ALA A 153 -6.17 9.44 -12.91
CA ALA A 153 -4.91 9.58 -12.18
C ALA A 153 -3.74 9.95 -13.12
N LYS A 154 -3.63 9.28 -14.28
CA LYS A 154 -2.61 9.60 -15.29
C LYS A 154 -2.78 11.00 -15.88
N ALA A 155 -4.01 11.50 -16.03
CA ALA A 155 -4.25 12.85 -16.51
C ALA A 155 -3.84 13.89 -15.47
N GLU A 156 -4.21 13.69 -14.20
CA GLU A 156 -3.85 14.57 -13.08
C GLU A 156 -2.32 14.60 -12.87
N LEU A 157 -1.65 13.45 -12.90
CA LEU A 157 -0.19 13.38 -12.78
C LEU A 157 0.51 14.08 -13.94
N ARG A 158 0.04 13.92 -15.18
CA ARG A 158 0.61 14.64 -16.33
C ARG A 158 0.46 16.15 -16.15
N ALA A 159 -0.71 16.62 -15.74
CA ALA A 159 -0.92 18.05 -15.51
C ALA A 159 0.01 18.60 -14.41
N ALA A 160 0.14 17.89 -13.28
CA ALA A 160 1.03 18.30 -12.19
C ALA A 160 2.50 18.35 -12.63
N LEU A 161 3.00 17.29 -13.27
CA LEU A 161 4.40 17.19 -13.67
C LEU A 161 4.76 18.07 -14.87
N SER A 162 3.79 18.40 -15.74
CA SER A 162 4.01 19.36 -16.84
C SER A 162 4.04 20.82 -16.37
N MET A 163 3.42 21.15 -15.23
CA MET A 163 3.52 22.49 -14.64
C MET A 163 4.79 22.69 -13.81
N GLU A 164 5.36 21.61 -13.27
CA GLU A 164 6.63 21.64 -12.50
C GLU A 164 7.88 21.54 -13.38
N ALA A 165 7.74 21.16 -14.66
CA ALA A 165 8.84 21.22 -15.62
C ALA A 165 9.22 22.69 -15.88
N PRO A 166 10.41 23.17 -15.46
CA PRO A 166 10.86 24.50 -15.85
C PRO A 166 11.01 24.48 -17.38
N LEU A 167 10.46 25.48 -18.05
CA LEU A 167 10.88 25.82 -19.41
C LEU A 167 12.39 26.08 -19.35
N ALA A 168 13.17 25.11 -19.84
CA ALA A 168 14.59 25.27 -20.12
C ALA A 168 14.78 26.11 -21.40
#